data_AF-A0A537QM46-F1
#
_entry.id   AF-A0A537QM46-F1
#
_cell.length_a   1.000
_cell.length_b   1.000
_cell.length_c   1.000
_cell.angle_alpha   90.00
_cell.angle_beta   90.00
_cell.angle_gamma   90.00
#
_symmetry.space_group_name_H-M   'P 1'
#
loop_
_entity.id
_entity.type
_entity.pdbx_description
1 polymer ?
#
loop_
_entity_poly.entity_id
_entity_poly.type
_entity_poly.pdbx_seq_one_letter_code
_entity_poly.pdbx_strand_id
1 'polypeptide(L)' 'MAVPPNIIEEINKVVRTSQQMLPEIGRQPSPEELADRLAVPLEKVLKVLEIAKRPIRLERPLGEDP' A
#
# COMPACT_ATOMS: atom_id res chain seq x y z
N MET A 1 -15.83 -9.37 -7.52
CA MET A 1 -14.49 -9.99 -7.51
C MET A 1 -14.08 -10.15 -6.06
N ALA A 2 -14.08 -11.38 -5.52
CA ALA A 2 -13.72 -11.61 -4.12
C ALA A 2 -12.20 -11.50 -3.99
N VAL A 3 -11.70 -10.37 -3.52
CA VAL A 3 -10.32 -10.25 -3.08
C VAL A 3 -10.24 -10.99 -1.74
N PRO A 4 -9.35 -11.99 -1.59
CA PRO A 4 -9.23 -12.69 -0.32
C PRO A 4 -8.89 -11.70 0.81
N PRO A 5 -9.50 -11.83 1.99
CA PRO A 5 -9.29 -10.88 3.10
C PRO A 5 -7.81 -10.76 3.48
N ASN A 6 -7.05 -11.85 3.33
CA ASN A 6 -5.60 -11.89 3.51
C ASN A 6 -4.85 -10.88 2.64
N ILE A 7 -5.34 -10.52 1.46
CA ILE A 7 -4.68 -9.56 0.56
C ILE A 7 -5.01 -8.12 0.96
N ILE A 8 -6.25 -7.86 1.37
CA ILE A 8 -6.70 -6.53 1.83
C ILE A 8 -5.97 -6.12 3.11
N GLU A 9 -5.73 -7.08 4.01
CA GLU A 9 -4.98 -6.83 5.24
C GLU A 9 -3.54 -6.41 4.96
N GLU A 10 -2.91 -7.02 3.95
CA GLU A 10 -1.55 -6.68 3.52
C GLU A 10 -1.49 -5.32 2.83
N ILE A 11 -2.50 -4.98 2.00
CA ILE A 11 -2.63 -3.62 1.45
C ILE A 11 -2.70 -2.59 2.57
N ASN A 12 -3.58 -2.80 3.56
CA ASN A 12 -3.74 -1.87 4.67
C ASN A 12 -2.45 -1.72 5.49
N LYS A 13 -1.72 -2.81 5.73
CA LYS A 13 -0.40 -2.76 6.39
C LYS A 13 0.60 -1.92 5.60
N VAL A 14 0.75 -2.19 4.29
CA VAL A 14 1.66 -1.47 3.40
C VAL A 14 1.33 0.03 3.34
N VAL A 15 0.04 0.37 3.17
CA VAL A 15 -0.41 1.76 3.13
C VAL A 15 -0.16 2.46 4.46
N ARG A 16 -0.50 1.82 5.59
CA ARG A 16 -0.28 2.38 6.92
C ARG A 16 1.19 2.60 7.22
N THR A 17 2.04 1.61 6.97
CA THR A 17 3.49 1.73 7.15
C THR A 17 4.06 2.79 6.22
N SER A 18 3.57 2.90 4.99
CA SER A 18 4.01 3.94 4.05
C SER A 18 3.71 5.35 4.56
N GLN A 19 2.50 5.55 5.09
CA GLN A 19 2.12 6.81 5.72
C GLN A 19 2.90 7.11 7.00
N GLN A 20 3.31 6.09 7.76
CA GLN A 20 4.14 6.26 8.95
C GLN A 20 5.59 6.61 8.61
N MET A 21 6.14 6.01 7.55
CA MET A 21 7.52 6.26 7.15
C MET A 21 7.68 7.63 6.48
N LEU A 22 6.68 8.11 5.73
CA LEU A 22 6.75 9.40 5.02
C LEU A 22 7.23 10.59 5.89
N PRO A 23 6.72 10.81 7.12
CA PRO A 23 7.27 11.83 8.02
C PRO A 23 8.61 11.44 8.66
N GLU A 24 8.95 10.14 8.79
CA GLU A 24 10.24 9.71 9.34
C GLU A 24 11.40 9.92 8.36
N ILE A 25 11.21 9.55 7.08
CA ILE A 25 12.25 9.62 6.04
C ILE A 25 12.12 10.85 5.13
N GLY A 26 11.03 11.63 5.27
CA GLY A 26 10.76 12.84 4.47
C GLY A 26 10.44 12.56 2.99
N ARG A 27 10.18 11.31 2.61
CA ARG A 27 9.89 10.88 1.24
C ARG A 27 8.97 9.66 1.21
N GLN A 28 8.43 9.31 0.04
CA GLN A 28 7.71 8.05 -0.10
C GLN A 28 8.67 6.86 0.06
N PRO A 29 8.38 5.89 0.94
CA PRO A 29 9.20 4.70 1.12
C PRO A 29 9.10 3.79 -0.10
N SER A 30 10.22 3.13 -0.42
CA SER A 30 10.27 2.19 -1.54
C SER A 30 9.59 0.87 -1.17
N PRO A 31 9.08 0.09 -2.15
CA PRO A 31 8.49 -1.22 -1.87
C PRO A 31 9.45 -2.18 -1.17
N GLU A 32 10.76 -2.04 -1.41
CA GLU A 32 11.82 -2.77 -0.71
C GLU A 32 11.89 -2.42 0.78
N GLU A 33 11.83 -1.13 1.12
CA GLU A 33 11.84 -0.69 2.51
C GLU A 33 10.55 -1.08 3.24
N LEU A 34 9.40 -1.01 2.54
CA LEU A 34 8.13 -1.46 3.07
C LEU A 34 8.14 -2.97 3.32
N ALA A 35 8.75 -3.76 2.43
CA ALA A 35 8.91 -5.19 2.57
C ALA A 35 9.80 -5.53 3.78
N ASP A 36 10.95 -4.87 3.90
CA ASP A 36 11.89 -5.05 5.01
C ASP A 36 11.25 -4.67 6.36
N ARG A 37 10.59 -3.51 6.42
CA ARG A 37 9.91 -3.02 7.64
C ARG A 37 8.74 -3.91 8.08
N LEU A 38 7.99 -4.45 7.11
CA LEU A 38 6.88 -5.36 7.37
C LEU A 38 7.33 -6.82 7.56
N ALA A 39 8.62 -7.11 7.39
CA ALA A 39 9.19 -8.46 7.37
C ALA A 39 8.44 -9.41 6.43
N VAL A 40 7.99 -8.90 5.29
CA VAL A 40 7.31 -9.65 4.24
C VAL A 40 8.16 -9.66 2.97
N PRO A 41 8.06 -10.69 2.13
CA PRO A 41 8.82 -10.73 0.89
C PRO A 41 8.41 -9.59 -0.05
N LEU A 42 9.40 -8.99 -0.73
CA LEU A 42 9.21 -7.91 -1.71
C LEU A 42 8.18 -8.27 -2.78
N GLU A 43 8.20 -9.51 -3.26
CA GLU A 43 7.22 -10.01 -4.23
C GLU A 43 5.77 -9.82 -3.75
N LYS A 44 5.53 -9.97 -2.45
CA LYS A 44 4.20 -9.80 -1.86
C LYS A 44 3.78 -8.34 -1.85
N VAL A 45 4.69 -7.42 -1.49
CA VAL A 45 4.46 -5.96 -1.58
C VAL A 45 4.20 -5.55 -3.03
N LEU A 46 4.97 -6.06 -3.98
CA LEU A 46 4.76 -5.80 -5.41
C LEU A 46 3.40 -6.30 -5.89
N LYS A 47 3.00 -7.53 -5.50
CA LYS A 47 1.67 -8.10 -5.81
C LYS A 47 0.54 -7.26 -5.22
N VAL A 48 0.70 -6.83 -3.97
CA VAL A 48 -0.22 -5.95 -3.25
C VAL A 48 -0.34 -4.60 -3.96
N LEU A 49 0.76 -3.99 -4.38
CA LEU A 49 0.77 -2.74 -5.15
C LEU A 49 0.14 -2.90 -6.54
N GLU A 50 0.41 -4.01 -7.23
CA GLU A 50 -0.25 -4.35 -8.50
C GLU A 50 -1.76 -4.48 -8.34
N ILE A 51 -2.18 -5.19 -7.28
CA ILE A 51 -3.59 -5.34 -6.93
C ILE A 51 -4.17 -4.00 -6.53
N ALA A 52 -3.48 -3.15 -5.77
CA ALA A 52 -3.93 -1.80 -5.38
C ALA A 52 -3.95 -0.79 -6.54
N LYS A 53 -3.19 -1.01 -7.61
CA LYS A 53 -3.29 -0.24 -8.87
C LYS A 53 -4.53 -0.61 -9.69
N ARG A 54 -5.04 -1.85 -9.58
CA ARG A 54 -6.26 -2.30 -10.28
C ARG A 54 -7.59 -1.67 -9.79
N PRO A 55 -7.86 -1.41 -8.50
CA PRO A 55 -9.10 -0.81 -8.03
C PRO A 55 -9.24 0.65 -8.42
N ILE A 56 -8.18 1.36 -8.82
CA ILE A 56 -8.24 2.79 -9.19
C ILE A 56 -9.06 3.03 -10.49
N ARG A 57 -9.64 2.00 -11.12
CA ARG A 57 -10.67 2.20 -12.15
C ARG A 57 -12.08 2.43 -11.58
N LEU A 58 -12.33 2.18 -10.30
CA LEU A 58 -13.57 2.57 -9.61
C LEU A 58 -13.19 3.42 -8.39
N GLU A 59 -13.71 4.64 -8.32
CA GLU A 59 -13.67 5.52 -7.14
C GLU A 59 -12.33 6.22 -6.86
N ARG A 60 -11.99 7.21 -7.70
CA ARG A 60 -11.62 8.51 -7.12
C ARG A 60 -12.92 9.29 -6.94
N PRO A 61 -13.19 9.76 -5.73
CA PRO A 61 -12.88 11.17 -5.51
C PRO A 61 -12.04 11.30 -4.25
N LEU A 62 -10.77 11.66 -4.42
CA LEU A 62 -10.07 12.42 -3.41
C LEU A 62 -9.94 13.82 -3.98
N GLY A 63 -10.66 14.77 -3.37
CA GLY A 63 -10.51 16.18 -3.66
C GLY A 63 -11.80 16.97 -3.51
N GLU A 64 -12.33 17.09 -2.29
CA GLU A 64 -13.04 18.31 -1.88
C GLU A 64 -12.93 18.48 -0.36
N ASP A 65 -11.85 19.14 0.06
CA ASP A 65 -11.81 20.02 1.23
C ASP A 65 -11.33 21.37 0.65
N PRO A 66 -12.12 22.44 0.78
CA PRO A 66 -12.01 23.30 1.96
C PRO A 66 -13.32 23.60 2.71
#